data_AF-A0A1Q3N5H3-F1
#
_entry.id   AF-A0A1Q3N5H3-F1
#
_cell.length_a   1.000
_cell.length_b   1.000
_cell.length_c   1.000
_cell.angle_alpha   90.00
_cell.angle_beta   90.00
_cell.angle_gamma   90.00
#
_symmetry.space_group_name_H-M   'P 1'
#
loop_
_entity.id
_entity.type
_entity.pdbx_description
1 polymer ?
#
loop_
_entity_poly.entity_id
_entity_poly.type
_entity_poly.pdbx_seq_one_letter_code
_entity_poly.pdbx_strand_id
1 'polypeptide(L)'
;MKVMSKKQRKQIKNKEQYPLMFLTNRYPSSRDGKVVYIRPEYHERLLRIVQLTREEKSTLYSYIDNILEHHFREYGDDITDYFNERFKPIL
;
A
#
# COMPACT_ATOMS: atom_id res chain seq x y z
N MET A 1 -22.23 -29.52 -7.82
CA MET A 1 -21.36 -28.32 -7.73
C MET A 1 -21.18 -27.95 -6.27
N LYS A 2 -19.94 -27.85 -5.76
CA LYS A 2 -19.66 -27.57 -4.34
C LYS A 2 -19.78 -26.06 -4.09
N VAL A 3 -20.77 -25.63 -3.31
CA VAL A 3 -21.00 -24.20 -3.03
C VAL A 3 -19.99 -23.73 -1.97
N MET A 4 -19.12 -22.78 -2.33
CA MET A 4 -18.10 -22.23 -1.42
C MET A 4 -18.71 -21.43 -0.25
N SER A 5 -18.10 -21.52 0.93
CA SER A 5 -18.54 -20.83 2.14
C SER A 5 -18.26 -19.32 2.12
N LYS A 6 -19.01 -18.53 2.91
CA LYS A 6 -18.80 -17.07 3.04
C LYS A 6 -17.37 -16.71 3.47
N LYS A 7 -16.76 -17.51 4.35
CA LYS A 7 -15.37 -17.33 4.81
C LYS A 7 -14.37 -17.55 3.68
N GLN A 8 -14.57 -18.59 2.86
CA GLN A 8 -13.75 -18.85 1.68
C GLN A 8 -13.90 -17.75 0.62
N ARG A 9 -15.13 -17.25 0.37
CA ARG A 9 -15.37 -16.14 -0.56
C ARG A 9 -14.69 -14.84 -0.10
N LYS A 10 -14.74 -14.51 1.20
CA LYS A 10 -14.04 -13.34 1.76
C LYS A 10 -12.53 -13.49 1.62
N GLN A 11 -12.00 -14.69 1.84
CA GLN A 11 -10.57 -14.97 1.70
C GLN A 11 -10.09 -14.88 0.24
N ILE A 12 -10.89 -15.34 -0.73
CA ILE A 12 -10.60 -15.21 -2.17
C ILE A 12 -10.64 -13.74 -2.58
N LYS A 13 -11.68 -12.99 -2.19
CA LYS A 13 -11.75 -11.54 -2.44
C LYS A 13 -10.52 -10.80 -1.91
N ASN A 14 -10.11 -11.10 -0.67
CA ASN A 14 -8.93 -10.46 -0.09
C ASN A 14 -7.63 -10.83 -0.84
N LYS A 15 -7.52 -12.06 -1.37
CA LYS A 15 -6.35 -12.50 -2.15
C LYS A 15 -6.28 -11.82 -3.52
N GLU A 16 -7.41 -11.56 -4.17
CA GLU A 16 -7.45 -10.84 -5.45
C GLU A 16 -7.32 -9.32 -5.28
N GLN A 17 -7.83 -8.78 -4.16
CA GLN A 17 -7.73 -7.35 -3.88
C GLN A 17 -6.31 -6.90 -3.56
N TYR A 18 -5.50 -7.73 -2.90
CA TYR A 18 -4.16 -7.33 -2.49
C TYR A 18 -3.25 -6.95 -3.67
N PRO A 19 -3.11 -7.77 -4.73
CA PRO A 19 -2.33 -7.39 -5.91
C PRO A 19 -2.85 -6.11 -6.58
N LEU A 20 -4.17 -5.99 -6.73
CA LEU A 20 -4.81 -4.81 -7.35
C LEU A 20 -4.59 -3.51 -6.56
N MET A 21 -4.48 -3.62 -5.24
CA MET A 21 -4.28 -2.47 -4.36
C MET A 21 -2.81 -2.08 -4.24
N PHE A 22 -1.91 -3.06 -4.08
CA PHE A 22 -0.52 -2.76 -3.72
C PHE A 22 0.49 -3.06 -4.82
N LEU A 23 0.23 -4.03 -5.71
CA LEU A 23 1.20 -4.46 -6.73
C LEU A 23 0.98 -3.81 -8.10
N THR A 24 0.11 -2.79 -8.19
CA THR A 24 -0.10 -2.04 -9.44
C THR A 24 0.88 -0.88 -9.55
N ASN A 25 1.49 -0.69 -10.72
CA ASN A 25 2.37 0.46 -10.96
C ASN A 25 1.55 1.72 -11.32
N ARG A 26 1.14 2.49 -10.29
CA ARG A 26 0.35 3.72 -10.43
C ARG A 26 1.18 5.00 -10.34
N TYR A 27 2.40 4.90 -9.83
CA TYR A 27 3.27 6.04 -9.63
C TYR A 27 3.79 6.56 -10.98
N PRO A 28 3.47 7.81 -11.37
CA PRO A 28 3.95 8.38 -12.62
C PRO A 28 5.47 8.52 -12.59
N SER A 29 6.12 8.35 -13.74
CA SER A 29 7.57 8.34 -13.91
C SER A 29 8.29 9.67 -13.58
N SER A 30 7.59 10.61 -12.95
CA SER A 30 8.06 11.92 -12.53
C SER A 30 9.16 11.77 -11.48
N ARG A 31 10.31 12.43 -11.69
CA ARG A 31 11.48 12.35 -10.81
C ARG A 31 11.35 13.19 -9.53
N ASP A 32 10.14 13.61 -9.16
CA ASP A 32 9.89 14.54 -8.05
C ASP A 32 9.73 13.85 -6.69
N GLY A 33 10.13 12.57 -6.60
CA GLY A 33 10.08 11.80 -5.36
C GLY A 33 11.09 12.30 -4.32
N LYS A 34 10.73 12.17 -3.04
CA LYS A 34 11.64 12.39 -1.91
C LYS A 34 12.15 11.06 -1.36
N VAL A 35 13.38 11.04 -0.87
CA VAL A 35 14.00 9.85 -0.27
C VAL A 35 13.82 9.88 1.25
N VAL A 36 13.46 8.74 1.84
CA VAL A 36 13.37 8.55 3.29
C VAL A 36 14.08 7.26 3.69
N TYR A 37 14.62 7.21 4.91
CA TYR A 37 15.23 5.99 5.44
C TYR A 37 14.17 4.99 5.88
N ILE A 38 14.38 3.72 5.53
CA ILE A 38 13.56 2.60 6.00
C ILE A 38 14.48 1.64 6.76
N ARG A 39 13.97 1.06 7.85
CA ARG A 39 14.69 0.02 8.60
C ARG A 39 15.13 -1.12 7.66
N PRO A 40 16.39 -1.62 7.74
CA PRO A 40 16.92 -2.60 6.79
C PRO A 40 16.03 -3.84 6.61
N GLU A 41 15.51 -4.40 7.70
CA GLU A 41 14.66 -5.58 7.70
C GLU A 41 13.31 -5.37 6.98
N TYR A 42 12.79 -4.15 6.99
CA TYR A 42 11.59 -3.80 6.25
C TYR A 42 11.92 -3.59 4.78
N HIS A 43 13.01 -2.88 4.50
CA HIS A 43 13.46 -2.66 3.13
C HIS A 43 13.68 -3.99 2.39
N GLU A 44 14.39 -4.94 3.01
CA GLU A 44 14.60 -6.27 2.44
C GLU A 44 13.29 -7.01 2.17
N ARG A 45 12.33 -6.94 3.10
CA ARG A 45 11.02 -7.57 2.94
C ARG A 45 10.21 -6.93 1.81
N LEU A 46 10.16 -5.60 1.73
CA LEU A 46 9.47 -4.86 0.67
C LEU A 46 10.09 -5.17 -0.70
N LEU A 47 11.42 -5.15 -0.78
CA LEU A 47 12.16 -5.49 -1.99
C LEU A 47 11.88 -6.93 -2.43
N ARG A 48 11.85 -7.88 -1.49
CA ARG A 48 11.58 -9.29 -1.81
C ARG A 48 10.18 -9.49 -2.37
N ILE A 49 9.17 -8.80 -1.85
CA ILE A 49 7.79 -8.84 -2.38
C ILE A 49 7.79 -8.44 -3.85
N VAL A 50 8.31 -7.25 -4.15
CA VAL A 50 8.35 -6.70 -5.51
C VAL A 50 9.14 -7.60 -6.48
N GLN A 51 10.26 -8.16 -6.03
CA GLN A 51 11.08 -9.05 -6.86
C GLN A 51 10.43 -10.40 -7.18
N LEU A 52 9.53 -10.87 -6.31
CA LEU A 52 8.79 -12.12 -6.51
C LEU A 52 7.54 -11.93 -7.38
N THR A 53 6.98 -10.72 -7.41
CA THR A 53 5.73 -10.38 -8.13
C THR A 53 6.01 -9.76 -9.50
N ARG A 54 7.05 -10.23 -10.21
CA ARG A 54 7.57 -9.60 -11.46
C ARG A 54 6.51 -9.40 -12.54
N GLU A 55 5.51 -10.27 -12.62
CA GLU A 55 4.41 -10.20 -13.59
C GLU A 55 3.54 -8.94 -13.40
N GLU A 56 3.44 -8.43 -12.17
CA GLU A 56 2.61 -7.27 -11.80
C GLU A 56 3.28 -5.92 -12.13
N LYS A 57 4.54 -5.93 -12.60
CA LYS A 57 5.33 -4.75 -13.00
C LYS A 57 5.44 -3.64 -11.95
N SER A 58 5.15 -3.93 -10.67
CA SER A 58 5.39 -3.01 -9.56
C SER A 58 6.89 -2.75 -9.39
N THR A 59 7.24 -1.51 -9.05
CA THR A 59 8.57 -1.14 -8.53
C THR A 59 8.53 -1.02 -7.01
N LEU A 60 9.71 -0.97 -6.36
CA LEU A 60 9.77 -0.70 -4.92
C LEU A 60 9.15 0.67 -4.58
N TYR A 61 9.36 1.67 -5.44
CA TYR A 61 8.76 2.99 -5.30
C TYR A 61 7.24 2.95 -5.37
N SER A 62 6.67 2.39 -6.44
CA SER A 62 5.21 2.30 -6.58
C SER A 62 4.58 1.46 -5.48
N TYR A 63 5.28 0.43 -4.99
CA TYR A 63 4.77 -0.41 -3.90
C TYR A 63 4.68 0.35 -2.58
N ILE A 64 5.73 1.12 -2.23
CA ILE A 64 5.73 1.99 -1.05
C ILE A 64 4.67 3.09 -1.20
N ASP A 65 4.58 3.70 -2.37
CA ASP A 65 3.58 4.73 -2.67
C ASP A 65 2.15 4.22 -2.47
N ASN A 66 1.81 3.04 -3.02
CA ASN A 66 0.50 2.42 -2.81
C ASN A 66 0.21 2.12 -1.33
N ILE A 67 1.22 1.76 -0.53
CA ILE A 67 1.08 1.56 0.92
C ILE A 67 0.73 2.89 1.60
N LEU A 68 1.41 3.97 1.22
CA LEU A 68 1.16 5.30 1.76
C LEU A 68 -0.21 5.84 1.32
N GLU A 69 -0.57 5.72 0.05
CA GLU A 69 -1.89 6.09 -0.47
C GLU A 69 -2.99 5.36 0.30
N HIS A 70 -2.83 4.05 0.49
CA HIS A 70 -3.77 3.28 1.29
C HIS A 70 -3.85 3.78 2.73
N HIS A 71 -2.71 4.02 3.38
CA HIS A 71 -2.69 4.54 4.74
C HIS A 71 -3.44 5.87 4.87
N PHE A 72 -3.17 6.83 3.98
CA PHE A 72 -3.85 8.13 4.00
C PHE A 72 -5.32 8.04 3.61
N ARG A 73 -5.70 7.09 2.75
CA ARG A 73 -7.13 6.87 2.44
C ARG A 73 -7.89 6.30 3.63
N GLU A 74 -7.31 5.36 4.38
CA GLU A 74 -8.01 4.72 5.50
C GLU A 74 -7.97 5.56 6.78
N TYR A 75 -6.94 6.39 6.98
CA TYR A 75 -6.72 7.12 8.24
C TYR A 75 -6.57 8.64 8.06
N GLY A 76 -6.80 9.19 6.86
CA GLY A 76 -6.59 10.61 6.57
C GLY A 76 -7.40 11.54 7.47
N ASP A 77 -8.70 11.25 7.61
CA ASP A 77 -9.60 12.03 8.47
C ASP A 77 -9.16 11.97 9.94
N ASP A 78 -8.88 10.76 10.46
CA ASP A 78 -8.39 10.56 11.83
C ASP A 78 -7.07 11.31 12.09
N ILE A 79 -6.16 11.30 11.11
CA ILE A 79 -4.89 12.04 11.18
C ILE A 79 -5.21 13.54 11.25
N THR A 80 -6.02 14.06 10.33
CA THR A 80 -6.36 15.49 10.28
C THR A 80 -7.03 15.95 11.57
N ASP A 81 -8.01 15.22 12.08
CA ASP A 81 -8.73 15.55 13.32
C ASP A 81 -7.78 15.54 14.52
N TYR A 82 -6.97 14.48 14.67
CA TYR A 82 -6.02 14.37 15.76
C TYR A 82 -5.02 15.55 15.81
N PHE A 83 -4.53 15.99 14.65
CA PHE A 83 -3.59 17.10 14.57
C PHE A 83 -4.26 18.47 14.76
N ASN A 84 -5.46 18.68 14.22
CA ASN A 84 -6.21 19.93 14.38
C ASN A 84 -6.62 20.18 15.84
N GLU A 85 -6.95 19.12 16.58
CA GLU A 85 -7.34 19.24 18.00
C GLU A 85 -6.16 19.55 18.93
N ARG A 86 -4.97 19.05 18.60
CA ARG A 86 -3.82 19.03 19.52
C ARG A 86 -2.67 19.94 19.13
N PHE A 87 -2.61 20.34 17.86
CA PHE A 87 -1.49 21.06 17.27
C PHE A 87 -1.98 22.11 16.28
N LYS A 88 -1.12 22.51 15.33
CA LYS A 88 -1.52 23.34 14.19
C LYS A 88 -2.13 22.45 13.10
N PRO A 89 -3.04 22.99 12.28
CA PRO A 89 -3.52 22.28 11.11
C PRO A 89 -2.37 21.78 10.22
N ILE A 90 -2.46 20.51 9.85
CA ILE A 90 -1.44 19.80 9.05
C ILE A 90 -1.66 19.97 7.53
N LEU A 91 -2.80 20.56 7.14
CA LEU A 91 -3.19 20.91 5.77
C LEU A 91 -3.60 22.39 5.70
#